data_AF-A0A7X9CKT0-F1
#
_entry.id   AF-A0A7X9CKT0-F1
#
_cell.length_a   1.000
_cell.length_b   1.000
_cell.length_c   1.000
_cell.angle_alpha   90.00
_cell.angle_beta   90.00
_cell.angle_gamma   90.00
#
_symmetry.space_group_name_H-M   'P 1'
#
loop_
_entity.id
_entity.type
_entity.pdbx_description
1 polymer ?
#
loop_
_entity_poly.entity_id
_entity_poly.type
_entity_poly.pdbx_seq_one_letter_code
_entity_poly.pdbx_strand_id
1 'polypeptide(L)'
;MLSKEELEQISTSIRNAERQTSGEIRVCVARQCNGDPLEAARHKFTRLKMEATEQRNGVLLYISPSDHKAAIWGDSGIHDATRKDFWNEVLEEMLSFFREGRIVDGICLGVGRIGELIKAQYPILENDKNELSDDVILEE
;
A
#
# COMPACT_ATOMS: atom_id res chain seq x y z
N MET A 1 17.25 -6.01 4.85
CA MET A 1 16.40 -4.83 4.57
C MET A 1 16.61 -4.44 3.12
N LEU A 2 15.64 -3.76 2.53
CA LEU A 2 15.67 -3.38 1.11
C LEU A 2 16.81 -2.39 0.83
N SER A 3 17.41 -2.54 -0.34
CA SER A 3 18.45 -1.69 -0.89
C SER A 3 17.87 -0.35 -1.36
N LYS A 4 18.71 0.67 -1.52
CA LYS A 4 18.25 1.97 -2.04
C LYS A 4 17.57 1.87 -3.41
N GLU A 5 18.11 1.02 -4.29
CA GLU A 5 17.53 0.78 -5.64
C GLU A 5 16.14 0.13 -5.55
N GLU A 6 15.96 -0.82 -4.63
CA GLU A 6 14.69 -1.48 -4.38
C GLU A 6 13.65 -0.52 -3.82
N LEU A 7 14.04 0.37 -2.91
CA LEU A 7 13.18 1.43 -2.38
C LEU A 7 12.72 2.38 -3.49
N GLU A 8 13.66 2.84 -4.33
CA GLU A 8 13.33 3.72 -5.46
C GLU A 8 12.40 3.04 -6.48
N GLN A 9 12.55 1.74 -6.70
CA GLN A 9 11.66 0.98 -7.57
C GLN A 9 10.23 0.95 -7.03
N ILE A 10 10.06 0.74 -5.72
CA ILE A 10 8.74 0.76 -5.07
C ILE A 10 8.16 2.18 -5.09
N SER A 11 8.93 3.19 -4.70
CA SER A 11 8.49 4.60 -4.75
C SER A 11 8.08 5.02 -6.16
N THR A 12 8.77 4.55 -7.20
CA THR A 12 8.38 4.78 -8.59
C THR A 12 7.06 4.10 -8.93
N SER A 13 6.83 2.88 -8.42
CA SER A 13 5.55 2.17 -8.59
C SER A 13 4.40 2.92 -7.92
N ILE A 14 4.61 3.49 -6.73
CA ILE A 14 3.62 4.31 -6.00
C ILE A 14 3.25 5.53 -6.84
N ARG A 15 4.25 6.32 -7.25
CA ARG A 15 4.03 7.50 -8.11
C ARG A 15 3.29 7.18 -9.41
N ASN A 16 3.58 6.03 -10.02
CA ASN A 16 2.90 5.62 -11.26
C ASN A 16 1.44 5.25 -11.04
N ALA A 17 1.11 4.67 -9.89
CA ALA A 17 -0.27 4.39 -9.50
C ALA A 17 -1.03 5.70 -9.22
N GLU A 18 -0.46 6.58 -8.39
CA GLU A 18 -1.08 7.85 -7.98
C GLU A 18 -1.22 8.83 -9.16
N ARG A 19 -0.41 8.73 -10.22
CA ARG A 19 -0.63 9.50 -11.46
C ARG A 19 -1.96 9.22 -12.17
N GLN A 20 -2.69 8.19 -11.77
CA GLN A 20 -3.93 7.78 -12.41
C GLN A 20 -5.15 7.90 -11.48
N THR A 21 -4.94 8.24 -10.21
CA THR A 21 -5.99 8.31 -9.19
C THR A 21 -5.76 9.49 -8.25
N SER A 22 -6.82 10.04 -7.66
CA SER A 22 -6.69 11.05 -6.60
C SER A 22 -6.48 10.45 -5.20
N GLY A 23 -6.29 9.13 -5.10
CA GLY A 23 -6.07 8.44 -3.84
C GLY A 23 -4.62 8.08 -3.61
N GLU A 24 -4.28 7.98 -2.34
CA GLU A 24 -2.89 7.96 -1.88
C GLU A 24 -2.52 6.57 -1.37
N ILE A 25 -1.36 6.07 -1.79
CA ILE A 25 -0.87 4.74 -1.47
C ILE A 25 0.45 4.86 -0.73
N ARG A 26 0.53 4.28 0.47
CA ARG A 26 1.80 4.16 1.20
C ARG A 26 2.18 2.72 1.43
N VAL A 27 3.48 2.46 1.42
CA VAL A 27 4.04 1.14 1.70
C VAL A 27 4.87 1.21 2.96
N CYS A 28 4.61 0.30 3.90
CA CYS A 28 5.42 0.10 5.09
C CYS A 28 6.01 -1.30 5.10
N VAL A 29 7.34 -1.38 5.18
CA VAL A 29 8.09 -2.62 5.29
C VAL A 29 8.68 -2.70 6.69
N ALA A 30 8.09 -3.56 7.51
CA ALA A 30 8.51 -3.81 8.88
C ALA A 30 9.44 -5.02 8.95
N ARG A 31 10.52 -4.90 9.72
CA ARG A 31 11.45 -6.00 9.98
C ARG A 31 10.76 -7.16 10.68
N GLN A 32 9.89 -6.86 11.66
CA GLN A 32 9.11 -7.84 12.40
C GLN A 32 7.69 -7.34 12.67
N CYS A 33 6.73 -8.26 12.69
CA CYS A 33 5.33 -8.00 13.02
C CYS A 33 4.86 -8.92 14.15
N ASN A 34 4.86 -8.37 15.37
CA ASN A 34 4.35 -9.05 16.55
C ASN A 34 2.82 -8.96 16.59
N GLY A 35 2.14 -10.11 16.55
CA GLY A 35 0.68 -10.17 16.58
C GLY A 35 0.02 -10.12 15.20
N ASP A 36 -1.12 -9.45 15.12
CA ASP A 36 -1.96 -9.38 13.91
C ASP A 36 -1.49 -8.26 12.95
N PRO A 37 -1.25 -8.56 11.66
CA PRO A 37 -0.74 -7.58 10.71
C PRO A 37 -1.78 -6.52 10.34
N LEU A 38 -3.07 -6.80 10.43
CA LEU A 38 -4.12 -5.82 10.14
C LEU A 38 -4.20 -4.79 11.27
N GLU A 39 -4.09 -5.21 12.53
CA GLU A 39 -3.97 -4.30 13.67
C GLU A 39 -2.72 -3.42 13.56
N ALA A 40 -1.57 -4.01 13.21
CA ALA A 40 -0.33 -3.27 13.00
C ALA A 40 -0.49 -2.21 11.88
N ALA A 41 -1.09 -2.60 10.75
CA ALA A 41 -1.39 -1.69 9.65
C ALA A 41 -2.32 -0.55 10.09
N ARG A 42 -3.40 -0.83 10.82
CA ARG A 42 -4.32 0.19 11.34
C ARG A 42 -3.62 1.18 12.28
N HIS A 43 -2.83 0.67 13.23
CA HIS A 43 -2.06 1.53 14.14
C HIS A 43 -1.07 2.42 13.40
N LYS A 44 -0.40 1.86 12.39
CA LYS A 44 0.54 2.60 11.55
C LYS A 44 -0.16 3.67 10.71
N PHE A 45 -1.31 3.34 10.12
CA PHE A 45 -2.14 4.26 9.33
C PHE A 45 -2.51 5.52 10.13
N THR A 46 -3.04 5.33 11.34
CA THR A 46 -3.37 6.45 12.25
C THR A 46 -2.13 7.24 12.66
N ARG A 47 -1.00 6.57 12.97
CA ARG A 47 0.24 7.25 13.36
C ARG A 47 0.80 8.13 12.23
N LEU A 48 0.64 7.69 10.99
CA LEU A 48 1.04 8.42 9.79
C LEU A 48 0.02 9.49 9.37
N LYS A 49 -1.11 9.61 10.09
CA LYS A 49 -2.22 10.53 9.79
C LYS A 49 -2.72 10.39 8.35
N MET A 50 -2.74 9.16 7.82
CA MET A 50 -3.19 8.90 6.44
C MET A 50 -4.69 9.13 6.24
N GLU A 51 -5.41 9.34 7.34
CA GLU A 51 -6.81 9.75 7.39
C GLU A 51 -7.05 11.23 7.02
N ALA A 52 -5.97 12.01 6.88
CA ALA A 52 -5.99 13.42 6.55
C ALA A 52 -5.99 13.68 5.03
N THR A 53 -6.71 12.86 4.26
CA THR A 53 -6.99 13.06 2.83
C THR A 53 -8.39 13.64 2.67
N GLU A 54 -8.60 14.52 1.69
CA GLU A 54 -9.90 15.19 1.50
C GLU A 54 -11.05 14.17 1.26
N GLN A 55 -10.75 13.10 0.53
CA GLN A 55 -11.72 12.08 0.12
C GLN A 55 -11.69 10.81 0.98
N ARG A 56 -10.85 10.74 2.03
CA ARG A 56 -10.70 9.54 2.87
C ARG A 56 -10.36 8.31 2.01
N ASN A 57 -9.45 8.50 1.07
CA ASN A 57 -9.11 7.54 0.01
C ASN A 57 -7.68 6.99 0.13
N GLY A 58 -7.06 7.15 1.30
CA GLY A 58 -5.71 6.63 1.58
C GLY A 58 -5.69 5.11 1.82
N VAL A 59 -4.64 4.44 1.33
CA VAL A 59 -4.39 3.01 1.53
C VAL A 59 -2.97 2.76 2.02
N LEU A 60 -2.82 1.98 3.09
CA LEU A 60 -1.54 1.49 3.58
C LEU A 60 -1.37 0.01 3.26
N LEU A 61 -0.30 -0.31 2.55
CA LEU A 61 0.21 -1.66 2.38
C LEU A 61 1.29 -1.92 3.43
N TYR A 62 0.99 -2.76 4.42
CA TYR A 62 1.91 -3.16 5.48
C TYR A 62 2.46 -4.55 5.23
N ILE A 63 3.78 -4.70 5.29
CA ILE A 63 4.47 -5.94 4.93
C ILE A 63 5.56 -6.23 5.95
N SER A 64 5.60 -7.47 6.43
CA SER A 64 6.73 -8.01 7.18
C SER A 64 7.23 -9.28 6.51
N PRO A 65 8.23 -9.18 5.61
CA PRO A 65 8.75 -10.32 4.88
C PRO A 65 9.33 -11.40 5.80
N SER A 66 10.00 -11.01 6.89
CA SER A 66 10.62 -11.94 7.84
C SER A 66 9.60 -12.83 8.56
N ASP A 67 8.40 -12.31 8.80
CA ASP A 67 7.31 -13.03 9.46
C ASP A 67 6.29 -13.62 8.46
N HIS A 68 6.54 -13.46 7.16
CA HIS A 68 5.60 -13.82 6.07
C HIS A 68 4.20 -13.24 6.29
N LYS A 69 4.12 -12.01 6.79
CA LYS A 69 2.86 -11.31 7.06
C LYS A 69 2.70 -10.12 6.13
N ALA A 70 1.49 -9.90 5.67
CA ALA A 70 1.10 -8.70 4.94
C ALA A 70 -0.36 -8.35 5.24
N ALA A 71 -0.68 -7.07 5.21
CA ALA A 71 -2.02 -6.56 5.38
C ALA A 71 -2.21 -5.29 4.57
N ILE A 72 -3.44 -5.04 4.12
CA ILE A 72 -3.84 -3.82 3.45
C ILE A 72 -4.89 -3.14 4.31
N TRP A 73 -4.67 -1.87 4.61
CA TRP A 73 -5.61 -1.04 5.36
C TRP A 73 -6.00 0.18 4.53
N GLY A 74 -7.23 0.20 4.04
CA GLY A 74 -7.82 1.37 3.39
C GLY A 74 -8.65 2.19 4.36
N ASP A 75 -8.71 3.50 4.13
CA ASP A 75 -9.62 4.39 4.85
C ASP A 75 -11.09 4.17 4.43
N SER A 76 -12.02 4.83 5.10
CA SER A 76 -13.46 4.59 4.96
C SER A 76 -13.98 4.78 3.54
N GLY A 77 -13.43 5.72 2.77
CA GLY A 77 -13.81 5.94 1.37
C GLY A 77 -13.46 4.76 0.47
N ILE A 78 -12.31 4.11 0.72
CA ILE A 78 -11.90 2.91 -0.03
C ILE A 78 -12.68 1.68 0.39
N HIS A 79 -12.96 1.54 1.70
CA HIS A 79 -13.68 0.37 2.22
C HIS A 79 -15.05 0.19 1.57
N ASP A 80 -15.79 1.29 1.38
CA ASP A 80 -17.11 1.28 0.74
C ASP A 80 -17.00 0.94 -0.77
N ALA A 81 -15.89 1.35 -1.38
CA ALA A 81 -15.62 1.21 -2.81
C ALA A 81 -15.15 -0.20 -3.25
N THR A 82 -14.83 -1.10 -2.31
CA THR A 82 -14.09 -2.33 -2.58
C THR A 82 -14.91 -3.59 -2.33
N ARG A 83 -14.80 -4.58 -3.23
CA ARG A 83 -15.37 -5.92 -3.02
C ARG A 83 -14.63 -6.67 -1.90
N LYS A 84 -15.36 -7.45 -1.10
CA LYS A 84 -14.83 -8.17 0.08
C LYS A 84 -13.55 -8.97 -0.17
N ASP A 85 -13.42 -9.61 -1.34
CA ASP A 85 -12.30 -10.51 -1.64
C ASP A 85 -11.08 -9.82 -2.27
N PHE A 86 -11.20 -8.56 -2.71
CA PHE A 86 -10.14 -7.92 -3.49
C PHE A 86 -8.80 -7.87 -2.74
N TRP A 87 -8.83 -7.49 -1.46
CA TRP A 87 -7.60 -7.42 -0.66
C TRP A 87 -6.94 -8.78 -0.50
N ASN A 88 -7.74 -9.83 -0.34
CA ASN A 88 -7.23 -11.19 -0.23
C ASN A 88 -6.60 -11.63 -1.56
N GLU A 89 -7.25 -11.36 -2.70
CA GLU A 89 -6.72 -11.64 -4.03
C GLU A 89 -5.35 -10.95 -4.23
N VAL A 90 -5.25 -9.66 -3.89
CA VAL A 90 -3.98 -8.91 -3.99
C VAL A 90 -2.92 -9.51 -3.08
N LEU A 91 -3.25 -9.82 -1.82
CA LEU A 91 -2.31 -10.42 -0.88
C LEU A 91 -1.83 -11.80 -1.35
N GLU A 92 -2.71 -12.65 -1.87
CA GLU A 92 -2.34 -13.97 -2.42
C GLU A 92 -1.39 -13.85 -3.61
N GLU A 93 -1.67 -12.92 -4.53
CA GLU A 93 -0.78 -12.64 -5.65
C GLU A 93 0.59 -12.16 -5.16
N MET A 94 0.64 -11.20 -4.24
CA MET A 94 1.91 -10.71 -3.66
C MET A 94 2.72 -11.82 -2.97
N LEU A 95 2.05 -12.67 -2.18
CA LEU A 95 2.69 -13.76 -1.46
C LEU A 95 3.28 -14.81 -2.41
N SER A 96 2.74 -14.96 -3.63
CA SER A 96 3.33 -15.85 -4.63
C SER A 96 4.75 -15.40 -5.05
N PHE A 97 4.94 -14.09 -5.28
CA PHE A 97 6.26 -13.51 -5.57
C PHE A 97 7.20 -13.62 -4.39
N PHE A 98 6.68 -13.46 -3.16
CA PHE A 98 7.53 -13.52 -1.96
C PHE A 98 8.14 -14.91 -1.76
N ARG A 99 7.38 -15.97 -2.11
CA ARG A 99 7.85 -17.35 -2.07
C ARG A 99 8.98 -17.63 -3.06
N GLU A 100 9.08 -16.83 -4.13
CA GLU A 100 10.17 -16.89 -5.11
C GLU A 100 11.35 -15.98 -4.75
N GLY A 101 11.31 -15.31 -3.59
CA GLY A 101 12.32 -14.32 -3.18
C GLY A 101 12.18 -12.97 -3.89
N ARG A 102 11.12 -12.76 -4.67
CA ARG A 102 10.87 -11.57 -5.48
C ARG A 102 10.04 -10.54 -4.71
N ILE A 103 10.57 -10.09 -3.57
CA ILE A 103 9.83 -9.21 -2.65
C ILE A 103 9.42 -7.90 -3.33
N VAL A 104 10.36 -7.21 -3.98
CA VAL A 104 10.10 -5.92 -4.64
C VAL A 104 9.05 -6.04 -5.73
N ASP A 105 9.13 -7.07 -6.57
CA ASP A 105 8.13 -7.32 -7.61
C ASP A 105 6.73 -7.53 -7.03
N GLY A 106 6.62 -8.31 -5.94
CA GLY A 106 5.35 -8.51 -5.26
C GLY A 106 4.80 -7.20 -4.69
N ILE A 107 5.65 -6.35 -4.10
CA ILE A 107 5.22 -5.03 -3.60
C ILE A 107 4.71 -4.15 -4.75
N CYS A 108 5.46 -4.04 -5.84
CA CYS A 108 5.07 -3.23 -7.00
C CYS A 108 3.77 -3.73 -7.63
N LEU A 109 3.59 -5.06 -7.70
CA LEU A 109 2.33 -5.67 -8.15
C LEU A 109 1.17 -5.28 -7.23
N GLY A 110 1.35 -5.39 -5.91
CA GLY A 110 0.36 -4.97 -4.93
C GLY A 110 -0.04 -3.50 -5.10
N VAL A 111 0.96 -2.61 -5.15
CA VAL A 111 0.75 -1.18 -5.38
C VAL A 111 -0.02 -0.90 -6.68
N GLY A 112 0.35 -1.57 -7.78
CA GLY A 112 -0.34 -1.42 -9.06
C GLY A 112 -1.80 -1.86 -9.01
N ARG A 113 -2.08 -3.00 -8.36
CA ARG A 113 -3.45 -3.51 -8.20
C ARG A 113 -4.30 -2.57 -7.35
N ILE A 114 -3.74 -2.09 -6.24
CA ILE A 114 -4.37 -1.10 -5.36
C ILE A 114 -4.68 0.18 -6.16
N GLY A 115 -3.72 0.69 -6.92
CA GLY A 115 -3.90 1.88 -7.77
C GLY A 115 -5.04 1.74 -8.78
N GLU A 116 -5.13 0.60 -9.47
CA GLU A 116 -6.21 0.35 -10.43
C GLU A 116 -7.60 0.27 -9.77
N LEU A 117 -7.68 -0.28 -8.55
CA LEU A 117 -8.91 -0.26 -7.76
C LEU A 117 -9.31 1.17 -7.40
N ILE A 118 -8.37 1.95 -6.83
CA ILE A 118 -8.66 3.31 -6.37
C ILE A 118 -9.06 4.17 -7.58
N LYS A 119 -8.34 4.08 -8.70
CA LYS A 119 -8.65 4.78 -9.96
C LYS A 119 -10.07 4.56 -10.45
N ALA A 120 -10.62 3.35 -10.30
CA ALA A 120 -11.98 3.06 -10.75
C ALA A 120 -13.04 3.89 -10.01
N GLN A 121 -12.74 4.33 -8.78
CA GLN A 121 -13.66 5.04 -7.89
C GLN A 121 -13.28 6.51 -7.70
N TYR A 122 -11.99 6.79 -7.72
CA TYR A 122 -11.36 8.09 -7.52
C TYR A 122 -10.35 8.34 -8.66
N PRO A 123 -10.81 8.56 -9.90
CA PRO A 123 -9.92 8.88 -11.01
C PRO A 123 -9.20 10.22 -10.75
N ILE A 124 -8.00 10.37 -11.31
CA ILE A 124 -7.22 11.60 -11.11
C ILE A 124 -7.99 12.85 -11.55
N LEU A 125 -7.90 13.91 -10.75
CA LEU A 125 -8.50 15.21 -11.02
C LEU A 125 -7.47 16.17 -11.62
N GLU A 126 -7.89 17.13 -12.44
CA GLU A 126 -6.98 18.09 -13.11
C GLU A 126 -6.15 18.94 -12.14
N ASN A 127 -6.59 19.08 -10.88
CA ASN A 127 -5.90 19.84 -9.81
C ASN A 127 -5.50 18.95 -8.64
N ASP A 128 -5.33 17.65 -8.89
CA ASP A 128 -4.89 16.71 -7.87
C ASP A 128 -3.53 17.12 -7.29
N LYS A 129 -3.41 17.01 -5.97
CA LYS A 129 -2.19 17.31 -5.22
C LYS A 129 -1.83 16.05 -4.46
N ASN A 130 -0.57 15.64 -4.59
CA ASN A 130 -0.02 14.58 -3.74
C ASN A 130 -0.14 15.00 -2.26
N GLU A 131 -1.02 14.33 -1.52
CA GLU A 131 -1.40 14.68 -0.14
C GLU A 131 -0.48 14.01 0.90
N LEU A 132 0.08 12.85 0.55
CA LEU A 132 0.96 12.02 1.35
C LEU A 132 2.34 11.90 0.67
N SER A 133 3.21 11.07 1.23
CA SER A 133 4.57 10.88 0.72
C SER A 133 4.68 9.50 0.10
N ASP A 134 5.24 9.46 -1.11
CA ASP A 134 5.57 8.25 -1.88
C ASP A 134 6.69 7.39 -1.26
N ASP A 135 7.36 7.87 -0.22
CA ASP A 135 8.48 7.17 0.37
C ASP A 135 8.03 5.90 1.10
N VAL A 136 8.77 4.82 0.86
CA VAL A 136 8.61 3.56 1.56
C VAL A 136 9.05 3.72 3.01
N ILE A 137 8.16 3.38 3.93
CA ILE A 137 8.44 3.48 5.37
C ILE A 137 9.10 2.18 5.83
N LEU A 138 10.35 2.29 6.26
CA LEU A 138 11.05 1.19 6.93
C LEU A 138 10.79 1.24 8.43
N GLU A 139 10.40 0.12 9.02
CA GLU A 139 10.21 -0.04 10.46
C GLU A 139 11.12 -1.16 10.98
N GLU A 140 11.87 -0.88 12.05
CA GLU A 140 12.84 -1.77 12.67
C GLU A 140 12.25 -2.62 13.81
#